data_AF-A0A968V1S7-F1
#
_entry.id   AF-A0A968V1S7-F1
#
_cell.length_a   1.000
_cell.length_b   1.000
_cell.length_c   1.000
_cell.angle_alpha   90.00
_cell.angle_beta   90.00
_cell.angle_gamma   90.00
#
_symmetry.space_group_name_H-M   'P 1'
#
loop_
_entity.id
_entity.type
_entity.pdbx_description
1 polymer ?
#
loop_
_entity_poly.entity_id
_entity_poly.type
_entity_poly.pdbx_seq_one_letter_code
_entity_poly.pdbx_strand_id
1 'polypeptide(L)'
;MAYSFSQLICLKEGDALVIDSRTSDALAMAVRFECPIYTYETVLDLAGVVLEETEEEEEEPSKTRSPKRNRRLSSISLEELNQMLDQVLAEEDYERAAAIRDEIKRREER
;
A
#
# COMPACT_ATOMS: atom_id res chain seq x y z
N MET A 1 -13.03 3.67 -6.49
CA MET A 1 -12.24 2.78 -7.36
C MET A 1 -11.11 3.60 -7.97
N ALA A 2 -9.86 3.29 -7.66
CA ALA A 2 -8.70 3.97 -8.24
C ALA A 2 -8.27 3.23 -9.51
N TYR A 3 -7.98 3.97 -10.58
CA TYR A 3 -7.50 3.41 -11.84
C TYR A 3 -6.05 3.88 -12.05
N SER A 4 -5.16 2.95 -12.38
CA SER A 4 -3.77 3.22 -12.72
C SER A 4 -3.54 3.02 -14.21
N PHE A 5 -2.82 3.95 -14.84
CA PHE A 5 -2.45 3.87 -16.26
C PHE A 5 -0.93 3.79 -16.39
N SER A 6 -0.43 3.17 -17.44
CA SER A 6 1.00 3.13 -17.74
C SER A 6 1.25 3.16 -19.25
N GLN A 7 2.43 3.61 -19.64
CA GLN A 7 2.89 3.61 -21.02
C GLN A 7 4.30 3.05 -21.09
N LEU A 8 4.58 2.29 -22.15
CA LEU A 8 5.92 1.87 -22.51
C LEU A 8 6.48 2.86 -23.54
N ILE A 9 7.66 3.38 -23.26
CA ILE A 9 8.40 4.25 -24.17
C ILE A 9 9.52 3.42 -24.78
N CYS A 10 9.38 3.10 -26.07
CA CYS A 10 10.37 2.36 -26.83
C CYS A 10 11.16 3.33 -27.71
N LEU A 11 12.48 3.30 -27.58
CA LEU A 11 13.37 4.10 -28.42
C LEU A 11 13.88 3.24 -29.58
N LYS A 12 13.60 3.65 -30.80
CA LYS A 12 14.10 3.00 -32.01
C LYS A 12 14.67 4.05 -32.95
N GLU A 13 15.96 3.94 -33.27
CA GLU A 13 16.63 4.80 -34.27
C GLU A 13 16.52 6.31 -34.00
N GLY A 14 16.35 6.71 -32.72
CA GLY A 14 16.17 8.10 -32.31
C GLY A 14 14.70 8.53 -32.17
N ASP A 15 13.76 7.71 -32.62
CA ASP A 15 12.33 7.95 -32.46
C ASP A 15 11.78 7.27 -31.20
N ALA A 16 10.88 7.97 -30.51
CA ALA A 16 10.17 7.46 -29.35
C ALA A 16 8.77 6.96 -29.75
N LEU A 17 8.52 5.67 -29.54
CA LEU A 17 7.20 5.07 -29.67
C LEU A 17 6.57 4.92 -28.29
N VAL A 18 5.37 5.47 -28.12
CA VAL A 18 4.58 5.36 -26.90
C VAL A 18 3.50 4.31 -27.10
N ILE A 19 3.46 3.32 -26.20
CA ILE A 19 2.53 2.21 -26.25
C ILE A 19 1.75 2.18 -24.94
N ASP A 20 0.42 2.28 -25.01
CA ASP A 20 -0.44 2.11 -23.85
C ASP A 20 -0.34 0.66 -23.32
N SER A 21 -0.19 0.53 -22.00
CA SER A 21 0.02 -0.76 -21.35
C SER A 21 -0.69 -0.82 -20.01
N ARG A 22 -1.02 -2.04 -19.57
CA ARG A 22 -1.41 -2.26 -18.18
C ARG A 22 -0.17 -2.12 -17.30
N THR A 23 -0.36 -1.60 -16.08
CA THR A 23 0.73 -1.38 -15.11
C THR A 23 1.51 -2.66 -14.82
N SER A 24 0.85 -3.82 -14.76
CA SER A 24 1.51 -5.12 -14.58
C SER A 24 2.45 -5.49 -15.73
N ASP A 25 2.02 -5.23 -16.97
CA ASP A 25 2.79 -5.59 -18.16
C ASP A 25 3.97 -4.63 -18.35
N ALA A 26 3.76 -3.33 -18.09
CA ALA A 26 4.82 -2.33 -18.12
C ALA A 26 5.93 -2.62 -17.08
N LEU A 27 5.54 -2.99 -15.86
CA LEU A 27 6.49 -3.33 -14.80
C LEU A 27 7.28 -4.61 -15.13
N ALA A 28 6.61 -5.65 -15.63
CA ALA A 28 7.27 -6.90 -16.01
C ALA A 28 8.32 -6.68 -17.13
N MET A 29 8.00 -5.84 -18.11
CA MET A 29 8.94 -5.45 -19.16
C MET A 29 10.12 -4.67 -18.58
N ALA A 30 9.86 -3.71 -17.70
CA ALA A 30 10.92 -2.92 -17.08
C ALA A 30 11.92 -3.79 -16.30
N VAL A 31 11.42 -4.76 -15.52
CA VAL A 31 12.28 -5.71 -14.78
C VAL A 31 13.06 -6.60 -15.74
N ARG A 32 12.43 -7.13 -16.78
CA ARG A 32 13.07 -8.09 -17.70
C ARG A 32 14.15 -7.46 -18.58
N PHE A 33 14.03 -6.18 -18.89
CA PHE A 33 14.94 -5.44 -19.76
C PHE A 33 15.72 -4.36 -19.01
N GLU A 34 15.69 -4.38 -17.67
CA GLU A 34 16.38 -3.43 -16.80
C GLU A 34 16.13 -1.95 -17.19
N CYS A 35 14.90 -1.66 -17.58
CA CYS A 35 14.51 -0.32 -18.03
C CYS A 35 14.20 0.58 -16.82
N PRO A 36 14.50 1.89 -16.92
CA PRO A 36 14.14 2.84 -15.88
C PRO A 36 12.61 2.97 -15.77
N ILE A 37 12.11 3.05 -14.53
CA ILE A 37 10.70 3.22 -14.21
C ILE A 37 10.48 4.64 -13.71
N TYR A 38 9.48 5.31 -14.26
CA TYR A 38 9.07 6.65 -13.85
C TYR A 38 7.60 6.62 -13.44
N THR A 39 7.25 7.50 -12.52
CA THR A 39 5.88 7.70 -12.07
C THR A 39 5.69 9.15 -11.64
N TYR A 40 4.44 9.58 -11.50
CA TYR A 40 4.13 10.89 -10.94
C TYR A 40 4.29 10.87 -9.42
N GLU A 41 4.78 11.98 -8.87
CA GLU A 41 4.92 12.20 -7.43
C GLU A 41 3.60 11.95 -6.69
N THR A 42 2.49 12.43 -7.24
CA THR A 42 1.14 12.19 -6.69
C THR A 42 0.77 10.72 -6.58
N VAL A 43 1.27 9.85 -7.47
CA VAL A 43 1.03 8.40 -7.40
C VAL A 43 1.87 7.77 -6.29
N LEU A 44 3.11 8.24 -6.10
CA LEU A 44 3.95 7.83 -4.98
C LEU A 44 3.37 8.26 -3.64
N ASP A 45 2.83 9.48 -3.54
CA ASP A 45 2.22 9.96 -2.29
C ASP A 45 0.97 9.16 -1.90
N LEU A 46 0.19 8.71 -2.89
CA LEU A 46 -1.05 7.98 -2.67
C LEU A 46 -0.85 6.49 -2.42
N ALA A 47 0.12 5.86 -3.09
CA ALA A 47 0.28 4.39 -3.11
C ALA A 47 1.67 3.91 -2.69
N GLY A 48 2.63 4.82 -2.49
CA GLY A 48 3.97 4.49 -2.05
C GLY A 48 3.97 3.97 -0.62
N VAL A 49 4.63 2.84 -0.42
CA VAL A 49 4.89 2.27 0.89
C VAL A 49 6.37 2.39 1.16
N VAL A 50 6.73 3.07 2.25
CA VAL A 50 8.10 3.05 2.75
C VAL A 50 8.33 1.66 3.33
N LEU A 51 9.13 0.86 2.63
CA LEU A 51 9.65 -0.39 3.16
C LEU A 51 10.80 0.00 4.10
N GLU A 52 10.57 -0.10 5.40
CA GLU A 52 11.65 -0.04 6.38
C GLU A 52 12.48 -1.32 6.17
N GLU A 53 13.63 -1.19 5.51
CA GLU A 53 14.64 -2.23 5.54
C GLU A 53 14.99 -2.45 7.00
N THR A 54 14.71 -3.64 7.52
CA THR A 54 15.17 -4.07 8.84
C THR A 54 16.67 -4.29 8.76
N GLU A 55 17.43 -3.18 8.77
CA GLU A 55 18.79 -3.17 9.27
C GLU A 55 18.71 -2.89 10.77
N GLU A 56 19.35 -3.77 11.52
CA GLU A 56 19.39 -3.77 12.98
C GLU A 56 20.02 -2.48 13.52
N GLU A 57 19.43 -1.97 14.61
CA GLU A 57 19.98 -1.01 15.57
C GLU A 57 20.27 0.43 15.08
N GLU A 58 19.37 1.36 15.39
CA GLU A 58 19.56 2.32 16.49
C GLU A 58 18.26 3.11 16.72
N GLU A 59 17.82 3.15 17.97
CA GLU A 59 16.61 3.82 18.43
C GLU A 59 16.70 5.35 18.26
N GLU A 60 15.63 5.97 17.72
CA GLU A 60 14.92 7.14 18.27
C GLU A 60 13.61 7.34 17.45
N PRO A 61 12.54 7.90 18.03
CA PRO A 61 11.22 7.34 17.89
C PRO A 61 10.44 7.81 16.66
N SER A 62 9.76 6.83 16.06
CA SER A 62 8.70 6.97 15.06
C SER A 62 7.80 8.20 15.27
N LYS A 63 7.85 9.09 14.29
CA LYS A 63 6.75 10.01 13.98
C LYS A 63 6.53 9.96 12.48
N THR A 64 5.73 8.98 12.03
CA THR A 64 4.64 9.14 11.03
C THR A 64 4.04 7.77 10.73
N ARG A 65 3.32 7.23 11.71
CA ARG A 65 2.10 6.46 11.44
C ARG A 65 1.05 7.10 12.30
N SER A 66 -0.09 7.45 11.73
CA SER A 66 -1.22 8.04 12.44
C SER A 66 -1.51 7.25 13.73
N PRO A 67 -1.04 7.71 14.92
CA PRO A 67 -1.23 6.97 16.17
C PRO A 67 -2.69 7.06 16.60
N LYS A 68 -3.46 7.97 15.99
CA LYS A 68 -4.86 8.23 16.32
C LYS A 68 -5.79 7.07 15.93
N ARG A 69 -5.52 6.33 14.84
CA ARG A 69 -6.43 5.27 14.37
C ARG A 69 -6.21 3.97 15.16
N ASN A 70 -4.96 3.53 15.34
CA ASN A 70 -4.64 2.38 16.19
C ASN A 70 -4.93 2.64 17.69
N ARG A 71 -4.69 3.86 18.21
CA ARG A 71 -5.07 4.16 19.61
C ARG A 71 -6.58 4.07 19.83
N ARG A 72 -7.40 4.50 18.87
CA ARG A 72 -8.87 4.35 18.96
C ARG A 72 -9.30 2.89 18.95
N LEU A 73 -8.70 2.05 18.11
CA LEU A 73 -9.02 0.62 18.07
C LEU A 73 -8.55 -0.10 19.35
N SER A 74 -7.40 0.29 19.91
CA SER A 74 -6.87 -0.29 21.16
C SER A 74 -7.72 -0.01 22.41
N SER A 75 -8.58 1.02 22.37
CA SER A 75 -9.49 1.37 23.47
C SER A 75 -10.89 0.74 23.38
N ILE A 76 -11.21 0.09 22.25
CA ILE A 76 -12.52 -0.54 21.99
C ILE A 76 -12.49 -1.97 22.52
N SER A 77 -13.63 -2.49 23.00
CA SER A 77 -13.72 -3.87 23.49
C SER A 77 -13.59 -4.90 22.35
N LEU A 78 -13.29 -6.17 22.68
CA LEU A 78 -13.15 -7.22 21.67
C LEU A 78 -14.49 -7.51 20.96
N GLU A 79 -15.59 -7.38 21.67
CA GLU A 79 -16.95 -7.57 21.12
C GLU A 79 -17.34 -6.46 20.14
N GLU A 80 -17.06 -5.20 20.48
CA GLU A 80 -17.28 -4.06 19.59
C GLU A 80 -16.35 -4.10 18.37
N LEU A 81 -15.11 -4.59 18.50
CA LEU A 81 -14.20 -4.78 17.37
C LEU A 81 -14.76 -5.81 16.37
N ASN A 82 -15.35 -6.89 16.85
CA ASN A 82 -16.00 -7.89 15.97
C ASN A 82 -17.23 -7.29 15.26
N GLN A 83 -18.08 -6.53 15.98
CA GLN A 83 -19.21 -5.84 15.35
C GLN A 83 -18.76 -4.83 14.30
N MET A 84 -17.70 -4.07 14.58
CA MET A 84 -17.13 -3.14 13.61
C MET A 84 -16.52 -3.88 12.41
N LEU A 85 -15.91 -5.05 12.61
CA LEU A 85 -15.38 -5.88 11.53
C LEU A 85 -16.49 -6.32 10.57
N ASP A 86 -17.60 -6.82 11.11
CA ASP A 86 -18.76 -7.23 10.30
C ASP A 86 -19.35 -6.06 9.52
N GLN A 87 -19.44 -4.88 10.14
CA GLN A 87 -19.92 -3.67 9.47
C GLN A 87 -19.01 -3.26 8.31
N VAL A 88 -17.68 -3.19 8.51
CA VAL A 88 -16.77 -2.76 7.44
C VAL A 88 -16.66 -3.80 6.33
N LEU A 89 -16.86 -5.09 6.63
CA LEU A 89 -16.97 -6.15 5.62
C LEU A 89 -18.25 -6.00 4.79
N ALA A 90 -19.38 -5.64 5.42
CA ALA A 90 -20.62 -5.36 4.71
C ALA A 90 -20.53 -4.09 3.83
N GLU A 91 -19.68 -3.14 4.21
CA GLU A 91 -19.37 -1.93 3.43
C GLU A 91 -18.26 -2.14 2.38
N GLU A 92 -17.74 -3.37 2.24
CA GLU A 92 -16.62 -3.73 1.34
C GLU A 92 -15.33 -2.91 1.59
N ASP A 93 -15.14 -2.38 2.81
CA ASP A 93 -13.94 -1.64 3.21
C ASP A 93 -12.88 -2.61 3.78
N TYR A 94 -12.24 -3.32 2.87
CA TYR A 94 -11.23 -4.35 3.18
C TYR A 94 -9.98 -3.79 3.88
N GLU A 95 -9.67 -2.50 3.66
CA GLU A 95 -8.52 -1.85 4.30
C GLU A 95 -8.76 -1.64 5.80
N ARG A 96 -9.98 -1.21 6.17
CA ARG A 96 -10.39 -1.13 7.57
C ARG A 96 -10.57 -2.51 8.18
N ALA A 97 -11.10 -3.48 7.44
CA ALA A 97 -11.25 -4.85 7.90
C ALA A 97 -9.90 -5.47 8.29
N ALA A 98 -8.86 -5.28 7.47
CA ALA A 98 -7.51 -5.78 7.77
C ALA A 98 -6.95 -5.18 9.07
N ALA A 99 -7.09 -3.87 9.27
CA ALA A 99 -6.62 -3.20 10.48
C ALA A 99 -7.35 -3.68 11.76
N ILE A 100 -8.66 -3.94 11.68
CA ILE A 100 -9.44 -4.46 12.80
C ILE A 100 -9.07 -5.92 13.09
N ARG A 101 -8.90 -6.75 12.06
CA ARG A 101 -8.47 -8.14 12.19
C ARG A 101 -7.10 -8.25 12.85
N ASP A 102 -6.14 -7.42 12.42
CA ASP A 102 -4.79 -7.44 12.97
C ASP A 102 -4.79 -6.96 14.45
N GLU A 103 -5.67 -6.03 14.82
CA GLU A 103 -5.91 -5.63 16.22
C GLU A 103 -6.52 -6.75 17.07
N ILE A 104 -7.52 -7.48 16.55
CA ILE A 104 -8.15 -8.63 17.24
C ILE A 104 -7.10 -9.71 17.46
N LYS A 105 -6.35 -10.08 16.40
CA LYS A 105 -5.30 -11.09 16.45
C LYS A 105 -4.22 -10.74 17.48
N ARG A 106 -3.79 -9.48 17.54
CA ARG A 106 -2.81 -9.02 18.54
C ARG A 106 -3.30 -9.18 19.99
N ARG A 107 -4.62 -9.17 20.23
CA ARG A 107 -5.20 -9.37 21.57
C ARG A 107 -5.38 -10.85 21.92
N GLU A 108 -5.62 -11.69 20.92
CA GLU A 108 -5.72 -13.14 21.08
C GLU A 108 -4.36 -13.81 21.27
N GLU A 109 -3.30 -13.26 20.67
CA GLU A 109 -1.92 -13.75 20.81
C GLU A 109 -1.24 -13.30 22.13
N ARG A 110 -1.98 -12.68 23.05
CA ARG A 110 -1.49 -12.17 24.33
C ARG A 110 -2.00 -12.99 25.51
#